data_AF-A0A7W1A1X8-F1
#
_entry.id   AF-A0A7W1A1X8-F1
#
_cell.length_a   1.000
_cell.length_b   1.000
_cell.length_c   1.000
_cell.angle_alpha   90.00
_cell.angle_beta   90.00
_cell.angle_gamma   90.00
#
_symmetry.space_group_name_H-M   'P 1'
#
loop_
_entity.id
_entity.type
_entity.pdbx_description
1 polymer ?
#
loop_
_entity_poly.entity_id
_entity_poly.type
_entity_poly.pdbx_seq_one_letter_code
_entity_poly.pdbx_strand_id
1 'polypeptide(L)'
;MPSGKPLITANQVTLARLIPMPLLSWLIYKGATENNDTYLWSALIAGTLIGCTDWVDGMLARKYGPTVLGGLLDPIADKVFIAFAYVPFADDTVGLVPAWACALMFTRELFITALRSAYEQRNLTLKTSYLAKVKTWTQMQGIGVMLLFPLVDNPRVLTWFLSISTVLPLVVMGAIWVFKRKFFRGGLVMAGSVAPILAMHLAFDTLWTIRWIMFAVVAITWISGLDYIAAGWKQLRGRGDFSRADGVRLIGSLALPGLLFANLVSVPLWVPAWPVFTVLSLELAVGGLDNLMSHHKRATKALAWGGRVLGVCALLVGGLLVPDHADLFLYGATAVSLVGVAAEFWRGRDYFLDKRIRERALREAAVHQPESQLT
;
A
#
# COMPACT_ATOMS: atom_id res chain seq x y z
N MET A 1 10.37 -3.07 32.72
CA MET A 1 10.55 -2.23 31.51
C MET A 1 12.03 -1.86 31.44
N PRO A 2 12.76 -2.05 30.31
CA PRO A 2 14.15 -1.61 30.23
C PRO A 2 14.21 -0.08 30.34
N SER A 3 14.95 0.45 31.32
CA SER A 3 14.99 1.87 31.69
C SER A 3 15.98 2.71 30.86
N GLY A 4 15.96 2.54 29.54
CA GLY A 4 16.84 3.30 28.64
C GLY A 4 16.06 3.92 27.50
N LYS A 5 16.27 5.22 27.23
CA LYS A 5 15.86 5.83 25.96
C LYS A 5 16.54 5.03 24.83
N PRO A 6 15.79 4.52 23.83
CA PRO A 6 16.41 3.77 22.75
C PRO A 6 17.32 4.67 21.92
N LEU A 7 18.47 4.15 21.48
CA LEU A 7 19.42 4.85 20.61
C LEU A 7 18.80 5.23 19.25
N ILE A 8 17.84 4.43 18.79
CA ILE A 8 17.05 4.65 17.57
C ILE A 8 15.58 4.49 17.94
N THR A 9 14.75 5.45 17.57
CA THR A 9 13.29 5.38 17.79
C THR A 9 12.60 4.68 16.62
N ALA A 10 11.42 4.07 16.85
CA ALA A 10 10.64 3.46 15.78
C ALA A 10 10.37 4.45 14.62
N ASN A 11 10.13 5.72 14.95
CA ASN A 11 9.98 6.80 13.96
C ASN A 11 11.17 6.96 13.02
N GLN A 12 12.39 6.89 13.55
CA GLN A 12 13.61 7.04 12.75
C GLN A 12 13.79 5.87 11.80
N VAL A 13 13.38 4.66 12.22
CA VAL A 13 13.39 3.48 11.35
C VAL A 13 12.35 3.62 10.24
N THR A 14 11.12 4.00 10.56
CA THR A 14 10.06 4.23 9.57
C THR A 14 10.42 5.35 8.58
N LEU A 15 11.03 6.44 9.04
CA LEU A 15 11.49 7.53 8.17
C LEU A 15 12.69 7.10 7.32
N ALA A 16 13.64 6.38 7.90
CA ALA A 16 14.78 5.82 7.16
C ALA A 16 14.33 4.81 6.10
N ARG A 17 13.23 4.08 6.33
CA ARG A 17 12.62 3.13 5.37
C ARG A 17 12.06 3.82 4.12
N LEU A 18 11.59 5.06 4.21
CA LEU A 18 11.06 5.82 3.07
C LEU A 18 12.16 6.26 2.08
N ILE A 19 13.35 6.59 2.58
CA ILE A 19 14.48 7.10 1.78
C ILE A 19 14.92 6.13 0.66
N PRO A 20 15.07 4.82 0.89
CA PRO A 20 15.49 3.87 -0.15
C PRO A 20 14.38 3.42 -1.10
N MET A 21 13.11 3.82 -0.92
CA MET A 21 12.03 3.36 -1.82
C MET A 21 12.19 3.86 -3.27
N PRO A 22 12.58 5.12 -3.54
CA PRO A 22 12.91 5.56 -4.90
C PRO A 22 14.08 4.80 -5.51
N LEU A 23 15.07 4.41 -4.68
CA LEU A 23 16.20 3.59 -5.13
C LEU A 23 15.71 2.21 -5.61
N LEU A 24 14.74 1.60 -4.93
CA LEU A 24 14.14 0.34 -5.36
C LEU A 24 13.56 0.44 -6.78
N SER A 25 12.72 1.43 -7.06
CA SER A 25 12.16 1.61 -8.41
C SER A 25 13.24 1.89 -9.44
N TRP A 26 14.23 2.71 -9.10
CA TRP A 26 15.36 3.00 -9.99
C TRP A 26 16.15 1.73 -10.36
N LEU A 27 16.41 0.83 -9.38
CA LEU A 27 17.06 -0.45 -9.63
C LEU A 27 16.23 -1.35 -10.54
N ILE A 28 14.90 -1.37 -10.39
CA ILE A 28 14.00 -2.15 -11.26
C ILE A 28 14.06 -1.63 -12.70
N TYR A 29 13.95 -0.30 -12.91
CA TYR A 29 14.06 0.29 -14.25
C TYR A 29 15.42 0.02 -14.88
N LYS A 30 16.52 0.24 -14.16
CA LYS A 30 17.88 -0.01 -14.67
C LYS A 30 18.07 -1.49 -15.03
N GLY A 31 17.60 -2.39 -14.17
CA GLY A 31 17.66 -3.83 -14.42
C GLY A 31 16.89 -4.24 -15.67
N ALA A 32 15.70 -3.69 -15.88
CA ALA A 32 14.88 -3.97 -17.05
C ALA A 32 15.45 -3.36 -18.34
N THR A 33 15.84 -2.08 -18.32
CA THR A 33 16.33 -1.38 -19.53
C THR A 33 17.70 -1.86 -19.97
N GLU A 34 18.60 -2.20 -19.04
CA GLU A 34 19.97 -2.65 -19.37
C GLU A 34 20.11 -4.17 -19.44
N ASN A 35 19.02 -4.91 -19.20
CA ASN A 35 18.99 -6.37 -19.12
C ASN A 35 20.12 -6.92 -18.22
N ASN A 36 20.28 -6.31 -17.05
CA ASN A 36 21.40 -6.59 -16.14
C ASN A 36 20.89 -7.14 -14.81
N ASP A 37 21.12 -8.43 -14.63
CA ASP A 37 20.73 -9.20 -13.45
C ASP A 37 21.26 -8.59 -12.16
N THR A 38 22.41 -7.91 -12.18
CA THR A 38 23.01 -7.30 -10.98
C THR A 38 22.07 -6.25 -10.37
N TYR A 39 21.44 -5.43 -11.21
CA TYR A 39 20.49 -4.42 -10.75
C TYR A 39 19.20 -5.05 -10.23
N LEU A 40 18.71 -6.10 -10.87
CA LEU A 40 17.53 -6.83 -10.42
C LEU A 40 17.77 -7.58 -9.10
N TRP A 41 18.97 -8.18 -8.92
CA TRP A 41 19.35 -8.83 -7.66
C TRP A 41 19.50 -7.79 -6.55
N SER A 42 20.07 -6.63 -6.88
CA SER A 42 20.14 -5.49 -5.98
C SER A 42 18.75 -4.98 -5.62
N ALA A 43 17.80 -4.95 -6.56
CA ALA A 43 16.41 -4.57 -6.30
C ALA A 43 15.72 -5.58 -5.36
N LEU A 44 15.93 -6.88 -5.57
CA LEU A 44 15.40 -7.93 -4.69
C LEU A 44 15.96 -7.81 -3.27
N ILE A 45 17.28 -7.62 -3.14
CA ILE A 45 17.95 -7.44 -1.84
C ILE A 45 17.44 -6.15 -1.17
N ALA A 46 17.44 -5.02 -1.89
CA ALA A 46 16.96 -3.74 -1.37
C ALA A 46 15.49 -3.83 -0.95
N GLY A 47 14.61 -4.36 -1.79
CA GLY A 47 13.19 -4.54 -1.49
C GLY A 47 12.97 -5.45 -0.27
N THR A 48 13.74 -6.53 -0.15
CA THR A 48 13.70 -7.41 1.03
C THR A 48 14.15 -6.69 2.28
N LEU A 49 15.27 -5.95 2.24
CA LEU A 49 15.77 -5.18 3.37
C LEU A 49 14.77 -4.11 3.80
N ILE A 50 14.18 -3.36 2.85
CA ILE A 50 13.14 -2.36 3.11
C ILE A 50 11.93 -3.04 3.77
N GLY A 51 11.44 -4.16 3.23
CA GLY A 51 10.34 -4.91 3.83
C GLY A 51 10.67 -5.46 5.23
N CYS A 52 11.91 -5.88 5.48
CA CYS A 52 12.33 -6.36 6.80
C CYS A 52 12.44 -5.24 7.84
N THR A 53 12.64 -3.98 7.44
CA THR A 53 12.71 -2.86 8.40
C THR A 53 11.38 -2.60 9.11
N ASP A 54 10.24 -2.96 8.52
CA ASP A 54 8.90 -2.98 9.14
C ASP A 54 8.81 -3.97 10.32
N TRP A 55 9.50 -5.10 10.22
CA TRP A 55 9.57 -6.02 11.35
C TRP A 55 10.41 -5.45 12.51
N VAL A 56 11.45 -4.69 12.17
CA VAL A 56 12.36 -4.07 13.14
C VAL A 56 11.68 -2.95 13.91
N ASP A 57 10.94 -2.05 13.24
CA ASP A 57 10.23 -0.96 13.94
C ASP A 57 9.07 -1.49 14.80
N GLY A 58 8.35 -2.53 14.35
CA GLY A 58 7.35 -3.23 15.14
C GLY A 58 7.94 -3.93 16.37
N MET A 59 9.14 -4.52 16.25
CA MET A 59 9.87 -5.08 17.40
C MET A 59 10.27 -3.98 18.39
N LEU A 60 10.74 -2.83 17.88
CA LEU A 60 11.16 -1.70 18.70
C LEU A 60 9.97 -1.07 19.43
N ALA A 61 8.83 -0.92 18.75
CA ALA A 61 7.59 -0.43 19.33
C ALA A 61 7.06 -1.36 20.44
N ARG A 62 7.16 -2.69 20.29
CA ARG A 62 6.80 -3.65 21.36
C ARG A 62 7.72 -3.56 22.57
N LYS A 63 9.01 -3.26 22.36
CA LYS A 63 10.03 -3.22 23.43
C LYS A 63 10.08 -1.89 24.19
N TYR A 64 9.91 -0.77 23.49
CA TYR A 64 10.07 0.59 24.03
C TYR A 64 8.77 1.39 24.09
N GLY A 65 7.66 0.82 23.62
CA GLY A 65 6.36 1.48 23.53
C GLY A 65 6.14 2.13 22.15
N PRO A 66 4.89 2.12 21.63
CA PRO A 66 4.59 2.73 20.36
C PRO A 66 4.70 4.27 20.45
N THR A 67 5.31 4.86 19.43
CA THR A 67 5.33 6.30 19.22
C THR A 67 4.19 6.68 18.28
N VAL A 68 3.55 7.82 18.51
CA VAL A 68 2.36 8.20 17.71
C VAL A 68 2.72 8.58 16.29
N LEU A 69 3.82 9.31 16.10
CA LEU A 69 4.32 9.59 14.76
C LEU A 69 4.66 8.27 14.02
N GLY A 70 5.17 7.26 14.72
CA GLY A 70 5.50 5.95 14.16
C GLY A 70 4.23 5.21 13.74
N GLY A 71 3.24 5.11 14.63
CA GLY A 71 1.95 4.48 14.31
C GLY A 71 1.17 5.19 13.18
N LEU A 72 1.45 6.48 12.93
CA LEU A 72 0.90 7.22 11.79
C LEU A 72 1.70 6.97 10.50
N LEU A 73 3.02 7.08 10.57
CA LEU A 73 3.89 6.95 9.41
C LEU A 73 3.96 5.52 8.89
N ASP A 74 3.75 4.53 9.75
CA ASP A 74 3.91 3.11 9.42
C ASP A 74 2.89 2.62 8.37
N PRO A 75 1.55 2.79 8.54
CA PRO A 75 0.58 2.47 7.49
C PRO A 75 0.74 3.29 6.20
N ILE A 76 1.32 4.49 6.29
CA ILE A 76 1.62 5.32 5.12
C ILE A 76 2.82 4.73 4.38
N ALA A 77 3.91 4.45 5.08
CA ALA A 77 5.13 3.89 4.53
C ALA A 77 4.88 2.54 3.84
N ASP A 78 4.04 1.68 4.41
CA ASP A 78 3.65 0.41 3.78
C ASP A 78 2.97 0.61 2.42
N LYS A 79 2.01 1.54 2.34
CA LYS A 79 1.30 1.82 1.09
C LYS A 79 2.21 2.46 0.04
N VAL A 80 3.11 3.34 0.49
CA VAL A 80 4.12 3.96 -0.38
C VAL A 80 5.09 2.91 -0.89
N PHE A 81 5.54 1.98 -0.05
CA PHE A 81 6.39 0.86 -0.46
C PHE A 81 5.74 0.02 -1.57
N ILE A 82 4.46 -0.33 -1.39
CA ILE A 82 3.68 -1.05 -2.41
C ILE A 82 3.61 -0.24 -3.71
N ALA A 83 3.45 1.09 -3.66
CA ALA A 83 3.50 1.96 -4.84
C ALA A 83 4.84 1.89 -5.58
N PHE A 84 5.96 2.11 -4.87
CA PHE A 84 7.30 2.06 -5.48
C PHE A 84 7.67 0.66 -6.00
N ALA A 85 7.11 -0.41 -5.42
CA ALA A 85 7.36 -1.76 -5.88
C ALA A 85 6.53 -2.17 -7.11
N TYR A 86 5.24 -1.80 -7.19
CA TYR A 86 4.35 -2.26 -8.28
C TYR A 86 4.29 -1.33 -9.49
N VAL A 87 4.45 -0.02 -9.32
CA VAL A 87 4.37 0.94 -10.43
C VAL A 87 5.41 0.67 -11.53
N PRO A 88 6.68 0.35 -11.25
CA PRO A 88 7.66 0.08 -12.30
C PRO A 88 7.25 -1.12 -13.16
N PHE A 89 6.66 -2.15 -12.55
CA PHE A 89 6.20 -3.34 -13.28
C PHE A 89 5.03 -3.08 -14.22
N ALA A 90 4.25 -2.03 -13.94
CA ALA A 90 3.10 -1.61 -14.73
C ALA A 90 3.45 -0.59 -15.83
N ASP A 91 4.64 -0.01 -15.78
CA ASP A 91 5.16 0.89 -16.81
C ASP A 91 5.57 0.09 -18.05
N ASP A 92 5.27 0.58 -19.24
CA ASP A 92 5.61 -0.07 -20.52
C ASP A 92 7.13 -0.24 -20.72
N THR A 93 7.94 0.56 -20.03
CA THR A 93 9.40 0.40 -20.00
C THR A 93 9.83 -0.97 -19.46
N VAL A 94 9.07 -1.52 -18.50
CA VAL A 94 9.31 -2.84 -17.90
C VAL A 94 8.33 -3.89 -18.42
N GLY A 95 7.04 -3.52 -18.54
CA GLY A 95 6.02 -4.28 -19.27
C GLY A 95 5.62 -5.63 -18.66
N LEU A 96 5.91 -5.90 -17.39
CA LEU A 96 5.66 -7.19 -16.74
C LEU A 96 4.18 -7.38 -16.34
N VAL A 97 3.52 -6.30 -15.94
CA VAL A 97 2.17 -6.31 -15.38
C VAL A 97 1.27 -5.36 -16.15
N PRO A 98 0.00 -5.72 -16.46
CA PRO A 98 -0.92 -4.79 -17.08
C PRO A 98 -1.22 -3.59 -16.17
N ALA A 99 -1.01 -2.37 -16.67
CA ALA A 99 -1.22 -1.13 -15.90
C ALA A 99 -2.63 -1.01 -15.31
N TRP A 100 -3.65 -1.49 -16.02
CA TRP A 100 -5.04 -1.49 -15.52
C TRP A 100 -5.22 -2.34 -14.26
N ALA A 101 -4.45 -3.42 -14.09
CA ALA A 101 -4.53 -4.28 -12.90
C ALA A 101 -3.95 -3.56 -11.67
N CYS A 102 -2.81 -2.88 -11.84
CA CYS A 102 -2.25 -2.00 -10.81
C CYS A 102 -3.20 -0.83 -10.50
N ALA A 103 -3.80 -0.21 -11.51
CA ALA A 103 -4.79 0.84 -11.32
C ALA A 103 -5.96 0.36 -10.45
N LEU A 104 -6.55 -0.80 -10.75
CA LEU A 104 -7.63 -1.39 -9.94
C LEU A 104 -7.21 -1.68 -8.49
N MET A 105 -5.97 -2.14 -8.27
CA MET A 105 -5.44 -2.37 -6.94
C MET A 105 -5.37 -1.06 -6.13
N PHE A 106 -4.80 0.00 -6.71
CA PHE A 106 -4.65 1.29 -6.03
C PHE A 106 -5.96 2.07 -5.91
N THR A 107 -6.86 1.99 -6.91
CA THR A 107 -8.23 2.52 -6.85
C THR A 107 -8.94 2.03 -5.60
N ARG A 108 -8.88 0.72 -5.34
CA ARG A 108 -9.47 0.15 -4.13
C ARG A 108 -8.80 0.69 -2.86
N GLU A 109 -7.47 0.77 -2.80
CA GLU A 109 -6.77 1.26 -1.61
C GLU A 109 -7.14 2.71 -1.26
N LEU A 110 -7.21 3.60 -2.26
CA LEU A 110 -7.67 4.99 -2.04
C LEU A 110 -9.15 5.05 -1.69
N PHE A 111 -10.00 4.28 -2.38
CA PHE A 111 -11.45 4.26 -2.13
C PHE A 111 -11.81 3.82 -0.72
N ILE A 112 -11.25 2.70 -0.25
CA ILE A 112 -11.50 2.19 1.10
C ILE A 112 -10.92 3.14 2.16
N THR A 113 -9.80 3.81 1.86
CA THR A 113 -9.24 4.84 2.76
C THR A 113 -10.18 6.04 2.87
N ALA A 114 -10.69 6.55 1.75
CA ALA A 114 -11.67 7.65 1.74
C ALA A 114 -12.97 7.27 2.46
N LEU A 115 -13.43 6.04 2.26
CA LEU A 115 -14.63 5.51 2.91
C LEU A 115 -14.45 5.37 4.42
N ARG A 116 -13.27 4.95 4.88
CA ARG A 116 -12.94 4.90 6.32
C ARG A 116 -12.99 6.30 6.94
N SER A 117 -12.38 7.30 6.30
CA SER A 117 -12.46 8.67 6.79
C SER A 117 -13.90 9.17 6.88
N ALA A 118 -14.77 8.79 5.92
CA ALA A 118 -16.19 9.15 5.98
C ALA A 118 -16.94 8.48 7.14
N TYR A 119 -16.62 7.23 7.49
CA TYR A 119 -17.20 6.53 8.62
C TYR A 119 -16.70 7.07 9.97
N GLU A 120 -15.41 7.36 10.09
CA GLU A 120 -14.81 7.90 11.31
C GLU A 120 -15.36 9.29 11.67
N GLN A 121 -15.66 10.15 10.68
CA GLN A 121 -16.36 11.42 10.90
C GLN A 121 -17.74 11.26 11.57
N ARG A 122 -18.35 10.09 11.40
CA ARG A 122 -19.66 9.74 11.98
C ARG A 122 -19.53 8.93 13.28
N ASN A 123 -18.33 8.84 13.83
CA ASN A 123 -17.98 8.02 15.00
C ASN A 123 -18.30 6.52 14.81
N LEU A 124 -18.26 6.03 13.55
CA LEU A 124 -18.40 4.63 13.22
C LEU A 124 -17.01 4.02 13.04
N THR A 125 -16.58 3.21 14.00
CA THR A 125 -15.31 2.47 13.92
C THR A 125 -15.57 1.06 13.41
N LEU A 126 -15.08 0.75 12.21
CA LEU A 126 -15.20 -0.58 11.65
C LEU A 126 -14.07 -1.48 12.12
N LYS A 127 -14.43 -2.66 12.65
CA LYS A 127 -13.45 -3.68 13.01
C LYS A 127 -12.67 -4.12 11.77
N THR A 128 -11.36 -4.25 11.92
CA THR A 128 -10.49 -4.81 10.88
C THR A 128 -10.78 -6.29 10.70
N SER A 129 -11.19 -6.69 9.48
CA SER A 129 -11.47 -8.10 9.18
C SER A 129 -10.19 -8.89 8.95
N TYR A 130 -10.27 -10.22 9.09
CA TYR A 130 -9.15 -11.12 8.79
C TYR A 130 -8.68 -10.97 7.33
N LEU A 131 -9.61 -10.69 6.41
CA LEU A 131 -9.31 -10.43 5.00
C LEU A 131 -8.37 -9.24 4.80
N ALA A 132 -8.41 -8.24 5.68
CA ALA A 132 -7.47 -7.12 5.63
C ALA A 132 -6.02 -7.50 6.02
N LYS A 133 -5.82 -8.62 6.73
CA LYS A 133 -4.48 -9.17 6.98
C LYS A 133 -4.00 -10.04 5.82
N VAL A 134 -4.92 -10.81 5.23
CA VAL A 134 -4.62 -11.64 4.06
C VAL A 134 -4.22 -10.76 2.86
N LYS A 135 -4.88 -9.60 2.66
CA LYS A 135 -4.55 -8.70 1.55
C LYS A 135 -3.10 -8.20 1.61
N THR A 136 -2.63 -7.76 2.78
CA THR A 136 -1.30 -7.15 2.92
C THR A 136 -0.23 -8.19 2.73
N TRP A 137 -0.45 -9.37 3.31
CA TRP A 137 0.40 -10.53 3.10
C TRP A 137 0.49 -10.92 1.62
N THR A 138 -0.64 -10.92 0.90
CA THR A 138 -0.69 -11.22 -0.55
C THR A 138 0.05 -10.17 -1.39
N GLN A 139 -0.13 -8.88 -1.08
CA GLN A 139 0.55 -7.80 -1.81
C GLN A 139 2.06 -7.85 -1.62
N MET A 140 2.53 -8.07 -0.40
CA MET A 140 3.96 -8.18 -0.09
C MET A 140 4.59 -9.42 -0.73
N GLN A 141 3.90 -10.57 -0.68
CA GLN A 141 4.35 -11.78 -1.35
C GLN A 141 4.40 -11.59 -2.89
N GLY A 142 3.40 -10.90 -3.45
CA GLY A 142 3.35 -10.60 -4.88
C GLY A 142 4.56 -9.80 -5.37
N ILE A 143 5.02 -8.81 -4.59
CA ILE A 143 6.23 -8.03 -4.91
C ILE A 143 7.46 -8.94 -4.99
N GLY A 144 7.67 -9.76 -3.95
CA GLY A 144 8.83 -10.66 -3.90
C GLY A 144 8.83 -11.66 -5.04
N VAL A 145 7.67 -12.22 -5.36
CA VAL A 145 7.53 -13.17 -6.47
C VAL A 145 7.75 -12.48 -7.82
N MET A 146 7.19 -11.28 -8.06
CA MET A 146 7.36 -10.55 -9.32
C MET A 146 8.82 -10.16 -9.58
N LEU A 147 9.57 -9.79 -8.55
CA LEU A 147 11.01 -9.51 -8.69
C LEU A 147 11.83 -10.75 -9.08
N LEU A 148 11.38 -11.96 -8.73
CA LEU A 148 12.08 -13.20 -9.06
C LEU A 148 11.93 -13.63 -10.52
N PHE A 149 10.85 -13.23 -11.19
CA PHE A 149 10.57 -13.65 -12.56
C PHE A 149 11.61 -13.13 -13.58
N PRO A 150 11.95 -11.83 -13.61
CA PRO A 150 13.00 -11.31 -14.49
C PRO A 150 14.39 -11.84 -14.15
N LEU A 151 14.62 -12.23 -12.89
CA LEU A 151 15.91 -12.72 -12.39
C LEU A 151 16.22 -14.15 -12.82
N VAL A 152 15.18 -14.95 -13.06
CA VAL A 152 15.31 -16.38 -13.33
C VAL A 152 14.81 -16.66 -14.72
N ASP A 153 15.65 -16.34 -15.72
CA ASP A 153 15.37 -16.57 -17.13
C ASP A 153 15.18 -18.07 -17.45
N ASN A 154 15.74 -18.96 -16.62
CA ASN A 154 15.58 -20.41 -16.77
C ASN A 154 14.29 -20.93 -16.11
N PRO A 155 13.29 -21.40 -16.87
CA PRO A 155 12.01 -21.87 -16.32
C PRO A 155 12.15 -23.05 -15.36
N ARG A 156 13.21 -23.86 -15.52
CA ARG A 156 13.47 -25.00 -14.62
C ARG A 156 13.89 -24.54 -13.24
N VAL A 157 14.74 -23.52 -13.16
CA VAL A 157 15.20 -22.97 -11.87
C VAL A 157 14.02 -22.32 -11.14
N LEU A 158 13.18 -21.59 -11.86
CA LEU A 158 11.95 -21.02 -11.31
C LEU A 158 10.98 -22.10 -10.82
N THR A 159 10.83 -23.20 -11.58
CA THR A 159 10.03 -24.36 -11.16
C THR A 159 10.55 -24.98 -9.87
N TRP A 160 11.87 -25.18 -9.75
CA TRP A 160 12.48 -25.67 -8.52
C TRP A 160 12.24 -24.74 -7.35
N PHE A 161 12.42 -23.44 -7.55
CA PHE A 161 12.20 -22.43 -6.50
C PHE A 161 10.75 -22.43 -6.00
N LEU A 162 9.77 -22.42 -6.90
CA LEU A 162 8.34 -22.47 -6.57
C LEU A 162 7.94 -23.80 -5.93
N SER A 163 8.52 -24.91 -6.39
CA SER A 163 8.30 -26.25 -5.83
C SER A 163 8.83 -26.36 -4.40
N ILE A 164 10.07 -25.93 -4.17
CA ILE A 164 10.68 -25.90 -2.83
C ILE A 164 9.86 -25.00 -1.91
N SER A 165 9.47 -23.81 -2.38
CA SER A 165 8.66 -22.86 -1.61
C SER A 165 7.27 -23.39 -1.24
N THR A 166 6.74 -24.35 -2.01
CA THR A 166 5.45 -25.00 -1.74
C THR A 166 5.61 -26.23 -0.83
N VAL A 167 6.60 -27.08 -1.10
CA VAL A 167 6.79 -28.37 -0.41
C VAL A 167 7.45 -28.19 0.95
N LEU A 168 8.47 -27.34 1.06
CA LEU A 168 9.24 -27.16 2.30
C LEU A 168 8.35 -26.74 3.49
N PRO A 169 7.42 -25.77 3.37
CA PRO A 169 6.52 -25.43 4.48
C PRO A 169 5.62 -26.58 4.92
N LEU A 170 5.19 -27.46 3.99
CA LEU A 170 4.40 -28.65 4.31
C LEU A 170 5.23 -29.71 5.04
N VAL A 171 6.48 -29.92 4.61
CA VAL A 171 7.43 -30.83 5.28
C VAL A 171 7.74 -30.34 6.69
N VAL A 172 8.03 -29.05 6.86
CA VAL A 172 8.27 -28.43 8.17
C VAL A 172 7.03 -28.53 9.06
N MET A 173 5.84 -28.29 8.50
CA MET A 173 4.58 -28.46 9.23
C MET A 173 4.39 -29.90 9.69
N GLY A 174 4.65 -30.89 8.83
CA GLY A 174 4.61 -32.31 9.17
C GLY A 174 5.60 -32.67 10.27
N ALA A 175 6.84 -32.19 10.18
CA ALA A 175 7.86 -32.40 11.21
C ALA A 175 7.43 -31.79 12.56
N ILE A 176 6.95 -30.54 12.57
CA ILE A 176 6.46 -29.90 13.81
C ILE A 176 5.28 -30.67 14.39
N TRP A 177 4.39 -31.19 13.56
CA TRP A 177 3.28 -32.01 14.01
C TRP A 177 3.75 -33.34 14.63
N VAL A 178 4.73 -34.02 14.03
CA VAL A 178 5.31 -35.26 14.58
C VAL A 178 6.04 -35.01 15.90
N PHE A 179 6.91 -34.00 15.96
CA PHE A 179 7.77 -33.75 17.13
C PHE A 179 7.07 -33.00 18.27
N LYS A 180 6.19 -32.05 17.96
CA LYS A 180 5.57 -31.15 18.95
C LYS A 180 4.06 -31.37 19.09
N ARG A 181 3.45 -32.27 18.30
CA ARG A 181 1.99 -32.49 18.24
C ARG A 181 1.19 -31.18 18.02
N LYS A 182 1.86 -30.16 17.47
CA LYS A 182 1.30 -28.82 17.27
C LYS A 182 1.05 -28.57 15.81
N PHE A 183 -0.17 -28.19 15.47
CA PHE A 183 -0.53 -27.87 14.09
C PHE A 183 -0.03 -26.47 13.71
N PHE A 184 0.96 -26.39 12.81
CA PHE A 184 1.51 -25.13 12.34
C PHE A 184 0.70 -24.60 11.15
N ARG A 185 -0.35 -23.82 11.43
CA ARG A 185 -1.23 -23.21 10.40
C ARG A 185 -0.45 -22.36 9.38
N GLY A 186 0.69 -21.77 9.77
CA GLY A 186 1.51 -20.94 8.87
C GLY A 186 2.05 -21.72 7.67
N GLY A 187 2.46 -22.97 7.85
CA GLY A 187 2.98 -23.80 6.76
C GLY A 187 1.94 -24.07 5.69
N LEU A 188 0.68 -24.30 6.10
CA LEU A 188 -0.45 -24.48 5.18
C LEU A 188 -0.79 -23.19 4.42
N VAL A 189 -0.73 -22.04 5.08
CA VAL A 189 -0.96 -20.74 4.42
C VAL A 189 0.14 -20.43 3.41
N MET A 190 1.41 -20.64 3.76
CA MET A 190 2.54 -20.43 2.86
C MET A 190 2.45 -21.37 1.65
N ALA A 191 2.26 -22.67 1.86
CA ALA A 191 2.11 -23.62 0.76
C ALA A 191 0.87 -23.31 -0.10
N GLY A 192 -0.27 -23.04 0.53
CA GLY A 192 -1.53 -22.73 -0.17
C GLY A 192 -1.48 -21.45 -0.99
N SER A 193 -0.58 -20.52 -0.65
CA SER A 193 -0.39 -19.28 -1.41
C SER A 193 0.52 -19.42 -2.63
N VAL A 194 1.52 -20.30 -2.57
CA VAL A 194 2.50 -20.52 -3.65
C VAL A 194 2.06 -21.65 -4.58
N ALA A 195 1.34 -22.65 -4.08
CA ALA A 195 0.87 -23.78 -4.88
C ALA A 195 0.05 -23.36 -6.12
N PRO A 196 -0.87 -22.38 -6.05
CA PRO A 196 -1.58 -21.91 -7.24
C PRO A 196 -0.65 -21.25 -8.26
N ILE A 197 0.38 -20.54 -7.80
CA ILE A 197 1.39 -19.92 -8.66
C ILE A 197 2.21 -21.00 -9.37
N LEU A 198 2.65 -22.02 -8.63
CA LEU A 198 3.34 -23.18 -9.20
C LEU A 198 2.47 -23.92 -10.22
N ALA A 199 1.19 -24.14 -9.91
CA ALA A 199 0.26 -24.79 -10.83
C ALA A 199 0.10 -24.00 -12.14
N MET A 200 -0.02 -22.68 -12.06
CA MET A 200 -0.09 -21.82 -13.25
C MET A 200 1.24 -21.82 -14.02
N HIS A 201 2.39 -21.79 -13.33
CA HIS A 201 3.72 -21.87 -13.96
C HIS A 201 3.98 -23.19 -14.67
N LEU A 202 3.41 -24.29 -14.17
CA LEU A 202 3.52 -25.61 -14.81
C LEU A 202 2.55 -25.78 -15.98
N ALA A 203 1.38 -25.13 -15.92
CA ALA A 203 0.33 -25.27 -16.93
C ALA A 203 0.43 -24.24 -18.07
N PHE A 204 1.07 -23.09 -17.84
CA PHE A 204 1.11 -21.95 -18.77
C PHE A 204 2.48 -21.27 -18.77
N ASP A 205 2.69 -20.38 -19.74
CA ASP A 205 3.92 -19.59 -19.84
C ASP A 205 4.11 -18.61 -18.67
N THR A 206 5.36 -18.17 -18.49
CA THR A 206 5.80 -17.21 -17.48
C THR A 206 4.93 -15.95 -17.43
N LEU A 207 4.59 -15.38 -18.60
CA LEU A 207 3.78 -14.17 -18.69
C LEU A 207 2.35 -14.38 -18.15
N TRP A 208 1.74 -15.53 -18.45
CA TRP A 208 0.42 -15.87 -17.93
C TRP A 208 0.43 -16.07 -16.42
N THR A 209 1.52 -16.64 -15.90
CA THR A 209 1.72 -16.79 -14.46
C THR A 209 1.80 -15.44 -13.76
N ILE A 210 2.57 -14.48 -14.30
CA ILE A 210 2.66 -13.12 -13.75
C ILE A 210 1.31 -12.42 -13.76
N ARG A 211 0.57 -12.50 -14.88
CA ARG A 211 -0.78 -11.94 -15.00
C ARG A 211 -1.75 -12.57 -14.01
N TRP A 212 -1.64 -13.87 -13.77
CA TRP A 212 -2.48 -14.57 -12.79
C TRP A 212 -2.16 -14.16 -11.36
N ILE A 213 -0.88 -14.01 -11.00
CA ILE A 213 -0.48 -13.48 -9.68
C ILE A 213 -1.09 -12.10 -9.46
N MET A 214 -0.97 -11.20 -10.45
CA MET A 214 -1.58 -9.87 -10.37
C MET A 214 -3.10 -9.93 -10.24
N PHE A 215 -3.75 -10.78 -11.02
CA PHE A 215 -5.19 -10.99 -10.90
C PHE A 215 -5.59 -11.49 -9.50
N ALA A 216 -4.84 -12.42 -8.92
CA ALA A 216 -5.08 -12.92 -7.57
C ALA A 216 -4.88 -11.83 -6.50
N VAL A 217 -3.85 -11.00 -6.62
CA VAL A 217 -3.60 -9.83 -5.76
C VAL A 217 -4.80 -8.86 -5.85
N VAL A 218 -5.24 -8.51 -7.05
CA VAL A 218 -6.40 -7.65 -7.27
C VAL A 218 -7.68 -8.28 -6.70
N ALA A 219 -7.93 -9.56 -6.97
CA ALA A 219 -9.12 -10.25 -6.48
C ALA A 219 -9.20 -10.27 -4.95
N ILE A 220 -8.12 -10.65 -4.27
CA ILE A 220 -8.06 -10.72 -2.80
C ILE A 220 -8.22 -9.31 -2.19
N THR A 221 -7.58 -8.30 -2.78
CA THR A 221 -7.73 -6.92 -2.30
C THR A 221 -9.18 -6.46 -2.48
N TRP A 222 -9.82 -6.68 -3.63
CA TRP A 222 -11.22 -6.30 -3.85
C TRP A 222 -12.20 -7.07 -2.95
N ILE A 223 -12.03 -8.37 -2.76
CA ILE A 223 -12.84 -9.18 -1.82
C ILE A 223 -12.77 -8.57 -0.41
N SER A 224 -11.56 -8.24 0.06
CA SER A 224 -11.38 -7.56 1.35
C SER A 224 -12.01 -6.15 1.39
N GLY A 225 -12.06 -5.44 0.25
CA GLY A 225 -12.69 -4.12 0.16
C GLY A 225 -14.22 -4.21 0.21
N LEU A 226 -14.80 -5.17 -0.49
CA LEU A 226 -16.24 -5.43 -0.49
C LEU A 226 -16.75 -5.86 0.89
N ASP A 227 -15.99 -6.71 1.59
CA ASP A 227 -16.28 -7.09 2.98
C ASP A 227 -16.35 -5.84 3.89
N TYR A 228 -15.40 -4.92 3.74
CA TYR A 228 -15.39 -3.67 4.48
C TYR A 228 -16.60 -2.77 4.15
N ILE A 229 -16.96 -2.64 2.88
CA ILE A 229 -18.14 -1.87 2.43
C ILE A 229 -19.42 -2.50 2.98
N ALA A 230 -19.55 -3.83 2.91
CA ALA A 230 -20.72 -4.54 3.41
C ALA A 230 -20.90 -4.39 4.93
N ALA A 231 -19.80 -4.46 5.68
CA ALA A 231 -19.80 -4.20 7.12
C ALA A 231 -20.19 -2.75 7.44
N GLY A 232 -19.63 -1.78 6.69
CA GLY A 232 -19.94 -0.36 6.85
C GLY A 232 -21.39 -0.01 6.52
N TRP A 233 -21.91 -0.53 5.41
CA TRP A 233 -23.27 -0.27 4.96
C TRP A 233 -24.33 -0.71 5.97
N LYS A 234 -24.12 -1.88 6.61
CA LYS A 234 -25.01 -2.36 7.67
C LYS A 234 -25.06 -1.42 8.88
N GLN A 235 -23.94 -0.81 9.24
CA GLN A 235 -23.86 0.14 10.36
C GLN A 235 -24.37 1.54 10.01
N LEU A 236 -24.29 1.91 8.72
CA LEU A 236 -24.73 3.22 8.25
C LEU A 236 -26.25 3.31 8.06
N ARG A 237 -26.92 2.17 7.80
CA ARG A 237 -28.39 2.07 7.70
C ARG A 237 -29.04 2.62 8.98
N GLY A 238 -29.48 3.87 8.93
CA GLY A 238 -30.18 4.56 10.03
C GLY A 238 -29.38 5.61 10.81
N ARG A 239 -28.12 5.94 10.45
CA ARG A 239 -27.26 6.91 11.19
C ARG A 239 -26.76 8.12 10.40
N GLY A 240 -27.48 8.51 9.34
CA GLY A 240 -27.26 9.78 8.63
C GLY A 240 -26.62 9.62 7.25
N ASP A 241 -27.02 10.50 6.34
CA ASP A 241 -26.71 10.43 4.92
C ASP A 241 -25.25 10.75 4.59
N PHE A 242 -24.77 10.22 3.46
CA PHE A 242 -23.50 10.63 2.85
C PHE A 242 -23.57 12.11 2.50
N SER A 243 -22.59 12.90 2.93
CA SER A 243 -22.53 14.31 2.55
C SER A 243 -22.04 14.42 1.10
N ARG A 244 -22.36 15.52 0.42
CA ARG A 244 -21.81 15.80 -0.93
C ARG A 244 -20.27 15.79 -0.94
N ALA A 245 -19.65 16.16 0.19
CA ALA A 245 -18.20 16.09 0.39
C ALA A 245 -17.64 14.68 0.30
N ASP A 246 -18.32 13.72 0.92
CA ASP A 246 -17.94 12.31 0.88
C ASP A 246 -18.07 11.75 -0.54
N GLY A 247 -19.11 12.18 -1.27
CA GLY A 247 -19.28 11.82 -2.68
C GLY A 247 -18.11 12.28 -3.55
N VAL A 248 -17.69 13.55 -3.43
CA VAL A 248 -16.51 14.07 -4.15
C VAL A 248 -15.25 13.29 -3.77
N ARG A 249 -15.10 12.95 -2.49
CA ARG A 249 -13.97 12.13 -1.99
C ARG A 249 -13.91 10.76 -2.63
N LEU A 250 -15.03 10.06 -2.66
CA LEU A 250 -15.15 8.74 -3.25
C LEU A 250 -14.91 8.77 -4.77
N ILE A 251 -15.50 9.72 -5.49
CA ILE A 251 -15.31 9.85 -6.95
C ILE A 251 -13.85 10.15 -7.29
N GLY A 252 -13.22 11.11 -6.61
CA GLY A 252 -11.80 11.42 -6.84
C GLY A 252 -10.89 10.23 -6.54
N SER A 253 -11.17 9.45 -5.49
CA SER A 253 -10.41 8.25 -5.16
C SER A 253 -10.54 7.11 -6.19
N LEU A 254 -11.64 7.07 -6.94
CA LEU A 254 -11.85 6.10 -8.01
C LEU A 254 -11.12 6.49 -9.29
N ALA A 255 -11.18 7.77 -9.66
CA ALA A 255 -10.62 8.28 -10.92
C ALA A 255 -9.09 8.36 -10.89
N LEU A 256 -8.51 8.80 -9.77
CA LEU A 256 -7.11 9.20 -9.71
C LEU A 256 -6.12 8.08 -10.10
N PRO A 257 -6.21 6.84 -9.59
CA PRO A 257 -5.29 5.78 -10.01
C PRO A 257 -5.47 5.39 -11.47
N GLY A 258 -6.71 5.33 -11.96
CA GLY A 258 -6.98 5.09 -13.38
C GLY A 258 -6.29 6.11 -14.29
N LEU A 259 -6.39 7.39 -13.96
CA LEU A 259 -5.74 8.47 -14.71
C LEU A 259 -4.21 8.45 -14.60
N LEU A 260 -3.67 8.12 -13.42
CA LEU A 260 -2.23 8.00 -13.21
C LEU A 260 -1.61 6.88 -14.05
N PHE A 261 -2.20 5.68 -14.00
CA PHE A 261 -1.73 4.54 -14.79
C PHE A 261 -2.02 4.71 -16.28
N ALA A 262 -3.11 5.39 -16.66
CA ALA A 262 -3.32 5.76 -18.05
C ALA A 262 -2.21 6.69 -18.55
N ASN A 263 -1.83 7.72 -17.77
CA ASN A 263 -0.69 8.56 -18.13
C ASN A 263 0.60 7.73 -18.21
N LEU A 264 0.83 6.81 -17.27
CA LEU A 264 2.04 5.98 -17.25
C LEU A 264 2.28 5.20 -18.55
N VAL A 265 1.23 4.73 -19.23
CA VAL A 265 1.35 3.89 -20.45
C VAL A 265 0.95 4.59 -21.75
N SER A 266 0.19 5.69 -21.68
CA SER A 266 -0.37 6.33 -22.90
C SER A 266 0.44 7.55 -23.36
N VAL A 267 1.31 8.08 -22.52
CA VAL A 267 2.15 9.24 -22.86
C VAL A 267 3.49 8.78 -23.45
N PRO A 268 4.21 9.66 -24.18
CA PRO A 268 5.50 9.30 -24.76
C PRO A 268 6.52 8.85 -23.71
N LEU A 269 7.35 7.86 -24.04
CA LEU A 269 8.37 7.27 -23.14
C LEU A 269 9.44 8.26 -22.63
N TRP A 270 9.60 9.43 -23.27
CA TRP A 270 10.52 10.46 -22.78
C TRP A 270 9.98 11.19 -21.54
N VAL A 271 8.67 11.11 -21.30
CA VAL A 271 8.04 11.65 -20.11
C VAL A 271 8.42 10.75 -18.94
N PRO A 272 9.05 11.29 -17.88
CA PRO A 272 9.53 10.45 -16.80
C PRO A 272 8.36 9.91 -15.97
N ALA A 273 8.51 8.69 -15.45
CA ALA A 273 7.48 8.04 -14.65
C ALA A 273 7.40 8.57 -13.20
N TRP A 274 8.47 9.16 -12.65
CA TRP A 274 8.56 9.63 -11.25
C TRP A 274 7.39 10.53 -10.76
N PRO A 275 6.76 11.39 -11.58
CA PRO A 275 5.58 12.16 -11.17
C PRO A 275 4.41 11.25 -10.77
N VAL A 276 4.22 10.12 -11.46
CA VAL A 276 3.19 9.13 -11.16
C VAL A 276 3.40 8.52 -9.78
N PHE A 277 4.63 8.08 -9.48
CA PHE A 277 5.01 7.56 -8.16
C PHE A 277 4.75 8.58 -7.06
N THR A 278 5.15 9.82 -7.32
CA THR A 278 5.10 10.90 -6.35
C THR A 278 3.66 11.26 -6.03
N VAL A 279 2.83 11.52 -7.04
CA VAL A 279 1.40 11.81 -6.84
C VAL A 279 0.72 10.64 -6.13
N LEU A 280 0.92 9.40 -6.58
CA LEU A 280 0.29 8.24 -5.94
C LEU A 280 0.66 8.11 -4.46
N SER A 281 1.95 8.26 -4.15
CA SER A 281 2.47 8.18 -2.77
C SER A 281 1.95 9.29 -1.88
N LEU A 282 1.90 10.53 -2.41
CA LEU A 282 1.38 11.69 -1.71
C LEU A 282 -0.12 11.56 -1.42
N GLU A 283 -0.90 11.06 -2.38
CA GLU A 283 -2.34 10.83 -2.17
C GLU A 283 -2.62 9.71 -1.16
N LEU A 284 -1.83 8.64 -1.18
CA LEU A 284 -1.90 7.58 -0.17
C LEU A 284 -1.56 8.12 1.23
N ALA A 285 -0.56 9.00 1.33
CA ALA A 285 -0.15 9.64 2.58
C ALA A 285 -1.24 10.58 3.12
N VAL A 286 -1.83 11.42 2.28
CA VAL A 286 -2.92 12.33 2.69
C VAL A 286 -4.15 11.55 3.13
N GLY A 287 -4.50 10.46 2.45
CA GLY A 287 -5.58 9.59 2.88
C GLY A 287 -5.36 9.03 4.29
N GLY A 288 -4.11 8.65 4.62
CA GLY A 288 -3.73 8.21 5.97
C GLY A 288 -3.84 9.33 7.02
N LEU A 289 -3.33 10.52 6.70
CA LEU A 289 -3.40 11.71 7.57
C LEU A 289 -4.83 12.17 7.84
N ASP A 290 -5.68 12.23 6.81
CA ASP A 290 -7.07 12.66 6.94
C ASP A 290 -7.89 11.67 7.76
N ASN A 291 -7.61 10.37 7.66
CA ASN A 291 -8.25 9.37 8.50
C ASN A 291 -8.00 9.67 9.99
N LEU A 292 -6.76 9.93 10.40
CA LEU A 292 -6.47 10.31 11.77
C LEU A 292 -7.14 11.62 12.22
N MET A 293 -7.17 12.64 11.36
CA MET A 293 -7.84 13.90 11.69
C MET A 293 -9.37 13.77 11.76
N SER A 294 -9.92 12.81 11.02
CA SER A 294 -11.35 12.52 11.00
C SER A 294 -11.86 11.99 12.34
N HIS A 295 -11.05 11.19 13.03
CA HIS A 295 -11.28 10.78 14.41
C HIS A 295 -11.40 11.99 15.37
N HIS A 296 -10.78 13.12 15.05
CA HIS A 296 -10.81 14.35 15.85
C HIS A 296 -11.81 15.40 15.32
N LYS A 297 -12.72 15.02 14.42
CA LYS A 297 -13.72 15.91 13.78
C LYS A 297 -13.11 17.16 13.11
N ARG A 298 -11.84 17.07 12.68
CA ARG A 298 -11.12 18.15 11.95
C ARG A 298 -10.61 17.68 10.59
N ALA A 299 -11.35 16.75 9.97
CA ALA A 299 -11.09 16.32 8.61
C ALA A 299 -11.05 17.51 7.63
N THR A 300 -10.30 17.34 6.53
CA THR A 300 -10.19 18.38 5.51
C THR A 300 -11.54 18.83 5.01
N LYS A 301 -11.76 20.16 4.96
CA LYS A 301 -12.96 20.71 4.32
C LYS A 301 -13.09 20.15 2.91
N ALA A 302 -14.28 19.64 2.60
CA ALA A 302 -14.67 19.06 1.32
C ALA A 302 -14.08 19.77 0.09
N LEU A 303 -14.15 21.10 0.12
CA LEU A 303 -13.72 21.98 -0.97
C LEU A 303 -12.20 22.00 -1.17
N ALA A 304 -11.42 21.98 -0.09
CA ALA A 304 -9.96 21.95 -0.17
C ALA A 304 -9.46 20.61 -0.70
N TRP A 305 -10.07 19.51 -0.21
CA TRP A 305 -9.77 18.17 -0.72
C TRP A 305 -10.21 18.03 -2.18
N GLY A 306 -11.44 18.42 -2.50
CA GLY A 306 -12.04 18.31 -3.83
C GLY A 306 -11.29 19.16 -4.85
N GLY A 307 -10.97 20.41 -4.54
CA GLY A 307 -10.19 21.27 -5.42
C GLY A 307 -8.81 20.70 -5.73
N ARG A 308 -8.13 20.11 -4.74
CA ARG A 308 -6.84 19.46 -4.95
C ARG A 308 -6.95 18.21 -5.82
N VAL A 309 -7.78 17.24 -5.44
CA VAL A 309 -7.85 15.94 -6.13
C VAL A 309 -8.48 16.08 -7.51
N LEU A 310 -9.52 16.89 -7.67
CA LEU A 310 -10.10 17.19 -8.98
C LEU A 310 -9.13 18.01 -9.84
N GLY A 311 -8.36 18.93 -9.24
CA GLY A 311 -7.30 19.66 -9.93
C GLY A 311 -6.21 18.73 -10.45
N VAL A 312 -5.75 17.79 -9.63
CA VAL A 312 -4.82 16.73 -10.05
C VAL A 312 -5.42 15.88 -11.17
N CYS A 313 -6.67 15.44 -11.04
CA CYS A 313 -7.34 14.67 -12.09
C CYS A 313 -7.47 15.46 -13.40
N ALA A 314 -7.80 16.75 -13.33
CA ALA A 314 -7.90 17.61 -14.51
C ALA A 314 -6.55 17.78 -15.21
N LEU A 315 -5.46 17.94 -14.45
CA LEU A 315 -4.10 17.98 -15.00
C LEU A 315 -3.73 16.64 -15.65
N LEU A 316 -4.03 15.51 -15.00
CA LEU A 316 -3.78 14.18 -15.59
C LEU A 316 -4.59 13.94 -16.87
N VAL A 317 -5.83 14.42 -16.95
CA VAL A 317 -6.62 14.39 -18.19
C VAL A 317 -5.97 15.28 -19.25
N GLY A 318 -5.47 16.47 -18.88
CA GLY A 318 -4.72 17.35 -19.77
C GLY A 318 -3.50 16.65 -20.39
N GLY A 319 -2.74 15.90 -19.59
CA GLY A 319 -1.59 15.12 -20.07
C GLY A 319 -1.97 14.03 -21.09
N LEU A 320 -3.14 13.41 -20.93
CA LEU A 320 -3.67 12.43 -21.89
C LEU A 320 -4.19 13.08 -23.19
N LEU A 321 -4.74 14.30 -23.09
CA LEU A 321 -5.28 15.02 -24.24
C LEU A 321 -4.20 15.72 -25.07
N VAL A 322 -3.07 16.07 -24.44
CA VAL A 322 -1.93 16.74 -25.10
C VAL A 322 -0.63 15.98 -24.78
N PRO A 323 -0.40 14.80 -25.41
CA PRO A 323 0.72 13.92 -25.06
C PRO A 323 2.10 14.57 -25.25
N ASP A 324 2.25 15.49 -26.21
CA ASP A 324 3.49 16.22 -26.49
C ASP A 324 3.95 17.15 -25.35
N HIS A 325 3.03 17.50 -24.44
CA HIS A 325 3.28 18.36 -23.28
C HIS A 325 2.85 17.69 -21.97
N ALA A 326 2.72 16.36 -21.96
CA ALA A 326 2.24 15.62 -20.79
C ALA A 326 3.13 15.82 -19.55
N ASP A 327 4.43 16.04 -19.74
CA ASP A 327 5.39 16.36 -18.69
C ASP A 327 4.98 17.58 -17.85
N LEU A 328 4.57 18.68 -18.50
CA LEU A 328 4.12 19.90 -17.82
C LEU A 328 2.89 19.63 -16.95
N PHE A 329 1.95 18.84 -17.46
CA PHE A 329 0.75 18.46 -16.72
C PHE A 329 1.06 17.55 -15.53
N LEU A 330 1.95 16.58 -15.70
CA LEU A 330 2.41 15.65 -14.66
C LEU A 330 3.22 16.38 -13.56
N TYR A 331 4.08 17.32 -13.93
CA TYR A 331 4.80 18.17 -12.97
C TYR A 331 3.84 19.11 -12.24
N GLY A 332 2.87 19.70 -12.94
CA GLY A 332 1.81 20.48 -12.33
C GLY A 332 1.00 19.65 -11.33
N ALA A 333 0.60 18.43 -11.69
CA ALA A 333 -0.13 17.52 -10.82
C ALA A 333 0.68 17.18 -9.57
N THR A 334 1.98 16.96 -9.73
CA THR A 334 2.91 16.71 -8.62
C THR A 334 3.02 17.92 -7.70
N ALA A 335 3.17 19.13 -8.25
CA ALA A 335 3.23 20.35 -7.47
C ALA A 335 1.95 20.59 -6.67
N VAL A 336 0.77 20.41 -7.30
CA VAL A 336 -0.53 20.53 -6.62
C VAL A 336 -0.68 19.50 -5.51
N SER A 337 -0.30 18.24 -5.76
CA SER A 337 -0.36 17.19 -4.74
C SER A 337 0.58 17.51 -3.58
N LEU A 338 1.83 17.88 -3.85
CA LEU A 338 2.85 18.19 -2.85
C LEU A 338 2.46 19.37 -1.96
N VAL A 339 2.04 20.50 -2.56
CA VAL A 339 1.55 21.68 -1.82
C VAL A 339 0.37 21.30 -0.95
N GLY A 340 -0.55 20.49 -1.49
CA GLY A 340 -1.70 20.02 -0.75
C GLY A 340 -1.34 19.14 0.46
N VAL A 341 -0.42 18.20 0.31
CA VAL A 341 0.06 17.36 1.42
C VAL A 341 0.75 18.22 2.48
N ALA A 342 1.61 19.15 2.06
CA ALA A 342 2.31 20.05 2.96
C ALA A 342 1.33 20.94 3.75
N ALA A 343 0.31 21.48 3.09
CA ALA A 343 -0.74 22.27 3.72
C ALA A 343 -1.55 21.44 4.74
N GLU A 344 -1.90 20.19 4.40
CA GLU A 344 -2.60 19.28 5.31
C GLU A 344 -1.77 18.91 6.53
N PHE A 345 -0.50 18.55 6.32
CA PHE A 345 0.43 18.27 7.40
C PHE A 345 0.60 19.48 8.32
N TRP A 346 0.77 20.67 7.75
CA TRP A 346 0.92 21.91 8.53
C TRP A 346 -0.33 22.23 9.34
N ARG A 347 -1.53 22.00 8.80
CA ARG A 347 -2.80 22.21 9.52
C ARG A 347 -2.96 21.25 10.70
N GLY A 348 -2.51 20.00 10.56
CA GLY A 348 -2.61 18.97 11.59
C GLY A 348 -1.41 18.91 12.55
N ARG A 349 -0.36 19.71 12.34
CA ARG A 349 0.94 19.58 13.02
C ARG A 349 0.85 19.53 14.54
N ASP A 350 -0.05 20.30 15.15
CA ASP A 350 -0.17 20.36 16.61
C ASP A 350 -0.67 19.02 17.18
N TYR A 351 -1.49 18.27 16.43
CA TYR A 351 -1.94 16.93 16.82
C TYR A 351 -0.89 15.86 16.56
N PHE A 352 -0.08 16.04 15.52
CA PHE A 352 0.99 15.11 15.18
C PHE A 352 2.21 15.24 16.10
N LEU A 353 2.51 16.46 16.53
CA LEU A 353 3.75 16.80 17.24
C LEU A 353 3.55 17.07 18.74
N ASP A 354 2.38 17.58 19.19
CA ASP A 354 2.16 17.89 20.61
C ASP A 354 1.64 16.68 21.41
N LYS A 355 2.44 16.26 22.39
CA LYS A 355 2.14 15.13 23.28
C LYS A 355 0.89 15.36 24.15
N ARG A 356 0.63 16.59 24.59
CA ARG A 356 -0.48 16.91 25.55
C ARG A 356 -1.84 16.90 24.88
N ILE A 357 -1.96 17.57 23.73
CA ILE A 357 -3.21 17.63 22.94
C ILE A 357 -3.62 16.20 22.54
N ARG A 358 -2.63 15.37 22.24
CA ARG A 358 -2.81 13.98 21.87
C ARG A 358 -3.22 13.06 23.01
N GLU A 359 -2.58 13.14 24.18
CA GLU A 359 -2.97 12.33 25.34
C GLU A 359 -4.41 12.65 25.77
N ARG A 360 -4.81 13.92 25.65
CA ARG A 360 -6.21 14.33 25.83
C ARG A 360 -7.12 13.68 24.77
N ALA A 361 -6.73 13.70 23.51
CA ALA A 361 -7.53 13.13 22.44
C ALA A 361 -7.64 11.59 22.49
N LEU A 362 -6.59 10.88 22.93
CA LEU A 362 -6.62 9.43 23.17
C LEU A 362 -7.51 9.06 24.36
N ARG A 363 -7.52 9.89 25.42
CA ARG A 363 -8.44 9.71 26.55
C ARG A 363 -9.89 9.91 26.13
N GLU A 364 -10.16 10.94 25.33
CA GLU A 364 -11.50 11.21 24.78
C GLU A 364 -11.96 10.07 23.84
N ALA A 365 -11.06 9.47 23.06
CA ALA A 365 -11.32 8.31 22.21
C ALA A 365 -11.65 7.02 23.00
N ALA A 366 -10.90 6.76 24.08
CA ALA A 366 -11.09 5.58 24.92
C ALA A 366 -12.44 5.60 25.66
N VAL A 367 -12.95 6.78 26.00
CA VAL A 367 -14.27 6.97 26.62
C VAL A 367 -15.43 6.60 25.67
N HIS A 368 -15.18 6.50 24.36
CA HIS A 368 -16.18 6.13 23.36
C HIS A 368 -16.05 4.69 22.85
N GLN A 369 -15.16 3.87 23.42
CA GLN A 369 -15.17 2.42 23.19
C GLN A 369 -16.07 1.74 24.23
N PRO A 370 -17.11 0.98 23.82
CA PRO A 370 -17.89 0.17 24.76
C PRO A 370 -16.98 -0.88 25.42
N GLU A 371 -17.13 -1.08 26.73
CA GLU A 371 -16.33 -1.95 27.63
C GLU A 371 -16.17 -3.43 27.22
N SER A 372 -16.70 -3.88 26.08
CA SER A 372 -16.62 -5.27 25.62
C SER A 372 -15.28 -5.65 24.95
N GLN A 373 -14.23 -4.83 25.08
CA GLN A 373 -12.92 -5.06 24.46
C GLN A 373 -11.81 -5.52 25.41
N LEU A 374 -12.13 -5.93 26.64
CA LEU A 374 -11.13 -6.38 27.64
C LEU A 374 -11.12 -7.90 27.91
N THR A 375 -11.72 -8.73 27.05
CA THR A 375 -11.65 -10.20 27.18
C THR A 375 -11.33 -10.89 25.88
#